data_AF-A0A8I2K2Y5-F1
#
_entry.id   AF-A0A8I2K2Y5-F1
#
_cell.length_a   1.000
_cell.length_b   1.000
_cell.length_c   1.000
_cell.angle_alpha   90.00
_cell.angle_beta   90.00
_cell.angle_gamma   90.00
#
_symmetry.space_group_name_H-M   'P 1'
#
loop_
_entity.id
_entity.type
_entity.pdbx_description
1 polymer ?
#
loop_
_entity_poly.entity_id
_entity_poly.type
_entity_poly.pdbx_seq_one_letter_code
_entity_poly.pdbx_strand_id
1 'polypeptide(L)' 'MVGAGEVKSTIATAIAAAFGFIIALIWRDIIVGLFSLAGLKIDQILDTTGAIIAIIAGIIITLVCVFGILYISKWGGVKK' A
#
# COMPACT_ATOMS: atom_id res chain seq x y z
N MET A 1 3.92 -29.47 22.00
CA MET A 1 3.31 -28.43 22.86
C MET A 1 3.96 -27.12 22.44
N VAL A 2 3.20 -26.14 21.95
CA VAL A 2 3.77 -24.86 21.51
C VAL A 2 4.30 -24.14 22.74
N GLY A 3 5.59 -23.84 22.77
CA GLY A 3 6.22 -23.17 23.92
C GLY A 3 5.73 -21.73 24.06
N ALA A 4 5.60 -21.23 25.29
CA ALA A 4 5.15 -19.86 25.55
C ALA A 4 5.99 -18.78 24.82
N GLY A 5 7.25 -19.06 24.49
CA GLY A 5 8.10 -18.18 23.68
C GLY A 5 7.71 -18.12 22.20
N GLU A 6 7.27 -19.24 21.62
CA GLU A 6 6.86 -19.35 20.22
C GLU A 6 5.53 -18.63 19.97
N VAL A 7 4.62 -18.68 20.97
CA VAL A 7 3.37 -17.91 20.99
C VAL A 7 3.66 -16.40 21.00
N LYS A 8 4.58 -15.93 21.85
CA LYS A 8 4.96 -14.51 21.91
C LYS A 8 5.58 -14.03 20.60
N SER A 9 6.44 -14.83 19.98
CA SER A 9 7.04 -14.50 18.69
C SER A 9 5.98 -14.41 17.58
N THR A 10 5.04 -15.35 17.56
CA THR A 10 3.94 -15.36 16.56
C THR A 10 3.01 -14.16 16.73
N ILE A 11 2.74 -13.75 17.96
CA ILE A 11 1.96 -12.54 18.24
C ILE A 11 2.72 -11.29 17.77
N ALA A 12 4.03 -11.20 18.04
CA ALA A 12 4.84 -10.06 17.62
C ALA A 12 4.91 -9.94 16.08
N THR A 13 5.06 -11.05 15.36
CA THR A 13 5.05 -11.04 13.89
C THR A 13 3.68 -10.69 13.33
N ALA A 14 2.60 -11.21 13.90
CA ALA A 14 1.23 -10.85 13.51
C ALA A 14 0.94 -9.35 13.74
N ILE A 15 1.40 -8.80 14.86
CA ILE A 15 1.29 -7.37 15.18
C ILE A 15 2.08 -6.53 14.16
N ALA A 16 3.33 -6.89 13.87
CA ALA A 16 4.15 -6.19 12.89
C ALA A 16 3.52 -6.22 11.48
N ALA A 17 2.94 -7.36 11.09
CA ALA A 17 2.23 -7.49 9.82
C ALA A 17 0.96 -6.61 9.77
N ALA A 18 0.17 -6.59 10.85
CA ALA A 18 -1.04 -5.75 10.93
C ALA A 18 -0.72 -4.25 10.85
N PHE A 19 0.31 -3.80 11.56
CA PHE A 19 0.76 -2.41 11.48
C PHE A 19 1.35 -2.07 10.11
N GLY A 20 2.15 -2.96 9.51
CA GLY A 20 2.66 -2.79 8.15
C GLY A 20 1.54 -2.69 7.10
N PHE A 21 0.47 -3.46 7.26
CA PHE A 21 -0.71 -3.41 6.40
C PHE A 21 -1.48 -2.10 6.53
N ILE A 22 -1.74 -1.61 7.75
CA ILE A 22 -2.42 -0.32 7.97
C ILE A 22 -1.62 0.83 7.35
N ILE A 23 -0.29 0.83 7.51
CA ILE A 23 0.58 1.85 6.91
C ILE A 23 0.49 1.80 5.37
N ALA A 24 0.43 0.60 4.78
CA ALA A 24 0.24 0.44 3.33
C ALA A 24 -1.12 0.99 2.85
N LEU A 25 -2.19 0.79 3.63
CA LEU A 25 -3.51 1.34 3.32
C LEU A 25 -3.53 2.88 3.38
N ILE A 26 -2.90 3.48 4.40
CA ILE A 26 -2.82 4.95 4.51
C ILE A 26 -2.07 5.55 3.31
N TRP A 27 -0.96 4.93 2.90
CA TRP A 27 -0.23 5.37 1.70
C TRP A 27 -1.08 5.26 0.44
N ARG A 28 -1.84 4.17 0.28
CA ARG A 28 -2.79 4.02 -0.82
C ARG A 28 -3.83 5.14 -0.82
N ASP A 29 -4.41 5.47 0.33
CA ASP A 29 -5.42 6.52 0.43
C ASP A 29 -4.86 7.92 0.13
N ILE A 30 -3.64 8.22 0.58
CA ILE A 30 -2.93 9.48 0.24
C ILE A 30 -2.71 9.59 -1.27
N ILE A 31 -2.27 8.51 -1.90
CA ILE A 31 -2.04 8.49 -3.35
C ILE A 31 -3.36 8.68 -4.10
N VAL A 32 -4.42 7.95 -3.74
CA VAL A 32 -5.75 8.11 -4.35
C VAL A 32 -6.28 9.54 -4.15
N GLY A 33 -6.08 10.13 -2.96
CA GLY A 33 -6.42 11.52 -2.66
C GLY A 33 -5.68 12.54 -3.54
N LEU A 34 -4.37 12.37 -3.71
CA LEU A 34 -3.55 13.20 -4.60
C LEU A 34 -4.01 13.13 -6.06
N PHE A 35 -4.35 11.94 -6.55
CA PHE A 35 -4.88 11.77 -7.90
C PHE A 35 -6.26 12.42 -8.08
N SER A 36 -7.10 12.35 -7.05
CA SER A 36 -8.39 13.06 -7.02
C SER A 36 -8.20 14.59 -7.05
N LEU A 37 -7.22 15.13 -6.33
CA LEU A 37 -6.84 16.56 -6.39
C LEU A 37 -6.26 16.95 -7.76
N ALA A 38 -5.54 16.04 -8.43
CA ALA A 38 -5.00 16.26 -9.77
C ALA A 38 -6.07 16.24 -10.89
N GLY A 39 -7.35 16.14 -10.54
CA GLY A 39 -8.46 16.12 -11.49
C GLY A 39 -8.76 14.74 -12.10
N LEU A 40 -7.99 13.71 -11.72
CA LEU A 40 -8.23 12.32 -12.12
C LEU A 40 -9.19 11.68 -11.12
N LYS A 41 -10.45 12.10 -11.18
CA LYS A 41 -11.52 11.55 -10.35
C LYS A 41 -11.83 10.12 -10.77
N ILE A 42 -11.24 9.16 -10.06
CA ILE A 42 -11.51 7.72 -10.19
C ILE A 42 -12.99 7.39 -9.89
N ASP A 43 -13.69 8.28 -9.15
CA ASP A 43 -15.05 8.09 -8.65
C ASP A 43 -16.16 8.58 -9.61
N GLN A 44 -15.85 9.40 -10.62
CA GLN A 44 -16.82 9.88 -11.61
C GLN A 44 -16.68 9.12 -12.93
N ILE A 45 -17.10 7.86 -12.94
CA ILE A 45 -17.29 7.08 -14.17
C ILE A 45 -18.62 7.52 -14.81
N LEU A 46 -18.65 8.73 -15.38
CA LEU A 46 -19.79 9.21 -16.16
C LEU A 46 -19.69 8.83 -17.64
N ASP A 47 -18.50 8.45 -18.12
CA ASP A 47 -18.19 8.22 -19.53
C ASP A 47 -17.09 7.15 -19.71
N THR A 48 -17.08 6.43 -20.85
CA THR A 48 -16.05 5.43 -21.21
C THR A 48 -14.65 6.02 -21.13
N THR A 49 -14.51 7.31 -21.41
CA THR A 49 -13.24 8.04 -21.31
C THR A 49 -12.75 8.16 -19.85
N GLY A 50 -13.65 8.38 -18.90
CA GLY A 50 -13.32 8.44 -17.47
C GLY A 50 -12.88 7.08 -16.90
N ALA A 51 -13.47 5.98 -17.39
CA ALA A 51 -13.08 4.62 -17.01
C ALA A 51 -11.64 4.29 -17.46
N ILE A 52 -11.26 4.68 -18.68
CA ILE A 52 -9.90 4.48 -19.21
C ILE A 52 -8.88 5.24 -18.37
N ILE A 53 -9.20 6.48 -18.00
CA ILE A 53 -8.34 7.33 -17.16
C ILE A 53 -8.18 6.74 -15.76
N ALA A 54 -9.26 6.21 -15.16
CA ALA A 54 -9.21 5.54 -13.86
C ALA A 54 -8.33 4.28 -13.88
N ILE A 55 -8.39 3.49 -14.96
CA ILE A 55 -7.55 2.30 -15.15
C ILE A 55 -6.08 2.70 -15.28
N ILE A 56 -5.77 3.70 -16.10
CA ILE A 56 -4.39 4.20 -16.28
C ILE A 56 -3.86 4.76 -14.95
N ALA A 57 -4.65 5.55 -14.24
CA ALA A 57 -4.30 6.06 -12.92
C ALA A 57 -4.04 4.90 -11.95
N GLY A 58 -4.90 3.88 -11.91
CA GLY A 58 -4.71 2.68 -11.08
C GLY A 58 -3.40 1.94 -11.36
N ILE A 59 -3.00 1.83 -12.63
CA ILE A 59 -1.71 1.24 -13.03
C ILE A 59 -0.54 2.09 -12.53
N ILE A 60 -0.60 3.42 -12.69
CA ILE A 60 0.44 4.34 -12.21
C ILE A 60 0.56 4.26 -10.69
N ILE A 61 -0.56 4.26 -9.96
CA ILE A 61 -0.60 4.12 -8.51
C ILE A 61 0.05 2.80 -8.08
N THR A 62 -0.23 1.72 -8.79
CA THR A 62 0.36 0.40 -8.52
C THR A 62 1.88 0.44 -8.68
N LEU A 63 2.38 1.07 -9.76
CA LEU A 63 3.81 1.26 -9.97
C LEU A 63 4.45 2.09 -8.85
N VAL A 64 3.82 3.22 -8.47
CA VAL A 64 4.32 4.08 -7.39
C VAL A 64 4.35 3.33 -6.05
N CYS A 65 3.31 2.59 -5.71
CA CYS A 65 3.27 1.76 -4.50
C CYS A 65 4.36 0.67 -4.51
N VAL A 66 4.54 -0.03 -5.63
CA VAL A 66 5.59 -1.06 -5.76
C VAL A 66 6.98 -0.44 -5.60
N PHE A 67 7.25 0.70 -6.25
CA PHE A 67 8.52 1.41 -6.09
C PHE A 67 8.73 1.90 -4.66
N GLY A 68 7.70 2.43 -4.01
CA GLY A 68 7.74 2.85 -2.61
C GLY A 68 8.09 1.69 -1.66
N ILE A 69 7.40 0.55 -1.82
CA ILE A 69 7.67 -0.66 -1.04
C ILE A 69 9.07 -1.20 -1.30
N LEU A 70 9.56 -1.18 -2.55
CA LEU A 70 10.93 -1.60 -2.88
C LEU A 70 11.97 -0.68 -2.22
N TYR A 71 11.75 0.63 -2.24
CA TYR A 71 12.67 1.60 -1.66
C TYR A 71 12.74 1.45 -0.13
N ILE A 72 11.58 1.30 0.52
CA ILE A 72 11.46 1.07 1.96
C ILE A 72 11.99 -0.33 2.36
N SER A 73 11.77 -1.36 1.54
CA SER A 73 12.34 -2.70 1.77
C SER A 73 13.87 -2.69 1.73
N LYS A 74 14.49 -1.88 0.86
CA LYS A 74 15.95 -1.72 0.85
C LYS A 74 16.48 -1.06 2.13
N TRP A 75 15.69 -0.23 2.81
CA TRP A 75 16.05 0.38 4.09
C TRP A 75 15.93 -0.58 5.27
N GLY A 76 14.94 -1.48 5.28
CA GLY A 76 14.79 -2.51 6.32
C GLY A 76 15.81 -3.66 6.24
N GLY A 77 16.53 -3.78 5.13
CA GLY A 77 17.49 -4.87 4.86
C GLY A 77 18.93 -4.61 5.29
N VAL A 78 19.23 -3.52 6.01
CA VAL A 78 20.58 -3.30 6.55
C VAL A 78 20.82 -4.28 7.70
N LYS A 79 21.26 -5.49 7.34
CA LYS A 79 21.90 -6.42 8.26
C LYS A 79 23.18 -5.76 8.77
N LYS A 80 23.21 -5.44 10.06
CA LYS A 80 24.43 -5.56 10.86
C LYS A 80 24.09 -6.31 12.13
#